data_AF-A0A956W981-F1
#
_entry.id   AF-A0A956W981-F1
#
_cell.length_a   1.000
_cell.length_b   1.000
_cell.length_c   1.000
_cell.angle_alpha   90.00
_cell.angle_beta   90.00
_cell.angle_gamma   90.00
#
_symmetry.space_group_name_H-M   'P 1'
#
loop_
_entity.id
_entity.type
_entity.pdbx_description
1 polymer ?
#
loop_
_entity_poly.entity_id
_entity_poly.type
_entity_poly.pdbx_seq_one_letter_code
_entity_poly.pdbx_strand_id
1 'polypeptide(L)'
;NSSIERIFVQKSEIDRYGFQSSLIPQEIYRMGLRSVDALARDRFGARFTDLSEDQQDEIVGAIADDDAPTFDDPSAKLFWKTIRQDTVYGMFADPAYGGNVDMVGWKLIGYPGAQRGYTPIDMQSGDAPRPPQSLAQLHAFNAGVDVNCDIVLPVSDSDPENQQIPASRK
;
A
#
# COMPACT_ATOMS: atom_id res chain seq x y z
N ASN A 1 42.71 2.49 11.25
CA ASN A 1 41.65 3.17 12.02
C ASN A 1 40.95 4.16 11.13
N SER A 2 39.83 3.77 10.52
CA SER A 2 39.01 4.71 9.76
C SER A 2 38.10 5.43 10.75
N SER A 3 38.29 6.73 10.91
CA SER A 3 37.39 7.57 11.72
C SER A 3 36.06 7.68 10.98
N ILE A 4 34.98 7.18 11.59
CA ILE A 4 33.63 7.37 11.06
C ILE A 4 33.28 8.85 11.22
N GLU A 5 33.12 9.56 10.12
CA GLU A 5 32.57 10.91 10.08
C GLU A 5 31.09 10.85 10.48
N ARG A 6 30.70 11.57 11.54
CA ARG A 6 29.32 11.61 12.03
C ARG A 6 28.66 12.90 11.59
N ILE A 7 27.53 12.79 10.90
CA ILE A 7 26.67 13.91 10.53
C ILE A 7 25.55 14.00 11.56
N PHE A 8 25.40 15.16 12.20
CA PHE A 8 24.30 15.43 13.11
C PHE A 8 23.10 15.97 12.33
N VAL A 9 21.98 15.27 12.39
CA VAL A 9 20.71 15.67 11.77
C VAL A 9 19.76 16.15 12.87
N GLN A 10 19.03 17.24 12.62
CA GLN A 10 18.02 17.71 13.56
C GLN A 10 16.91 16.66 13.71
N LYS A 11 16.36 16.49 14.92
CA LYS A 11 15.30 15.49 15.17
C LYS A 11 14.07 15.68 14.27
N SER A 12 13.75 16.92 13.90
CA SER A 12 12.65 17.24 12.96
C SER A 12 12.93 16.84 11.51
N GLU A 13 14.19 16.62 11.15
CA GLU A 13 14.63 16.31 9.79
C GLU A 13 14.94 14.81 9.61
N ILE A 14 14.99 14.05 10.72
CA ILE A 14 15.43 12.65 10.72
C ILE A 14 14.53 11.75 9.86
N ASP A 15 13.22 12.04 9.79
CA ASP A 15 12.26 11.25 9.02
C ASP A 15 12.54 11.27 7.51
N ARG A 16 13.24 12.30 6.99
CA ARG A 16 13.58 12.40 5.56
C ARG A 16 14.62 11.37 5.12
N TYR A 17 15.36 10.80 6.05
CA TYR A 17 16.37 9.78 5.79
C TYR A 17 15.79 8.36 5.77
N GLY A 18 14.46 8.24 5.78
CA GLY A 18 13.76 6.97 5.68
C GLY A 18 13.63 6.26 7.01
N PHE A 19 13.52 4.94 6.97
CA PHE A 19 13.32 4.12 8.16
C PHE A 19 14.58 4.09 9.04
N GLN A 20 14.47 4.52 10.29
CA GLN A 20 15.61 4.77 11.19
C GLN A 20 15.81 3.71 12.28
N SER A 21 15.05 2.59 12.30
CA SER A 21 15.30 1.53 13.27
C SER A 21 16.40 0.60 12.77
N SER A 22 17.20 0.07 13.71
CA SER A 22 18.11 -1.04 13.45
C SER A 22 17.39 -2.39 13.28
N LEU A 23 16.12 -2.47 13.69
CA LEU A 23 15.30 -3.67 13.55
C LEU A 23 14.77 -3.80 12.13
N ILE A 24 14.81 -5.01 11.57
CA ILE A 24 14.13 -5.28 10.31
C ILE A 24 12.61 -5.41 10.53
N PRO A 25 11.76 -5.17 9.51
CA PRO A 25 10.31 -5.23 9.67
C PRO A 25 9.81 -6.50 10.37
N GLN A 26 10.35 -7.67 10.03
CA GLN A 26 9.99 -8.94 10.66
C GLN A 26 10.21 -8.94 12.18
N GLU A 27 11.29 -8.31 12.66
CA GLU A 27 11.61 -8.21 14.09
C GLU A 27 10.61 -7.30 14.80
N ILE A 28 10.31 -6.15 14.21
CA ILE A 28 9.31 -5.20 14.72
C ILE A 28 7.97 -5.89 14.92
N TYR A 29 7.50 -6.64 13.92
CA TYR A 29 6.25 -7.40 14.03
C TYR A 29 6.32 -8.44 15.14
N ARG A 30 7.35 -9.30 15.14
CA ARG A 30 7.44 -10.40 16.12
C ARG A 30 7.55 -9.88 17.55
N MET A 31 8.33 -8.83 17.78
CA MET A 31 8.54 -8.24 19.09
C MET A 31 7.30 -7.45 19.53
N GLY A 32 6.79 -6.57 18.67
CA GLY A 32 5.60 -5.78 18.96
C GLY A 32 4.37 -6.63 19.21
N LEU A 33 4.13 -7.69 18.43
CA LEU A 33 3.01 -8.61 18.67
C LEU A 33 3.11 -9.30 20.04
N ARG A 34 4.32 -9.62 20.54
CA ARG A 34 4.47 -10.11 21.92
C ARG A 34 4.11 -9.04 22.95
N SER A 35 4.49 -7.79 22.72
CA SER A 35 4.13 -6.67 23.60
C SER A 35 2.63 -6.36 23.58
N VAL A 36 1.96 -6.47 22.43
CA VAL A 36 0.48 -6.41 22.31
C VAL A 36 -0.15 -7.48 23.18
N ASP A 37 0.32 -8.71 23.05
CA ASP A 37 -0.23 -9.86 23.76
C ASP A 37 0.05 -9.79 25.27
N ALA A 38 1.17 -9.18 25.67
CA ALA A 38 1.46 -8.85 27.06
C ALA A 38 0.52 -7.75 27.59
N LEU A 39 0.28 -6.69 26.81
CA LEU A 39 -0.62 -5.59 27.18
C LEU A 39 -2.06 -6.10 27.37
N ALA A 40 -2.51 -6.98 26.48
CA ALA A 40 -3.81 -7.64 26.56
C ALA A 40 -3.95 -8.46 27.85
N ARG A 41 -2.91 -9.22 28.22
CA ARG A 41 -2.91 -9.99 29.47
C ARG A 41 -2.88 -9.09 30.70
N ASP A 42 -2.11 -8.01 30.69
CA ASP A 42 -2.04 -7.06 31.80
C ASP A 42 -3.37 -6.33 32.03
N ARG A 43 -4.04 -5.88 30.96
CA ARG A 43 -5.30 -5.12 31.07
C ARG A 43 -6.54 -6.00 31.27
N PHE A 44 -6.57 -7.16 30.61
CA PHE A 44 -7.80 -7.98 30.51
C PHE A 44 -7.62 -9.45 30.89
N GLY A 45 -6.40 -9.89 31.21
CA GLY A 45 -6.15 -11.27 31.66
C GLY A 45 -6.20 -12.33 30.55
N ALA A 46 -6.30 -11.95 29.28
CA ALA A 46 -6.39 -12.86 28.14
C ALA A 46 -5.47 -12.43 26.98
N ARG A 47 -5.29 -13.30 25.98
CA ARG A 47 -4.56 -12.94 24.75
C ARG A 47 -5.37 -11.97 23.93
N PHE A 48 -4.71 -11.15 23.11
CA PHE A 48 -5.38 -10.15 22.27
C PHE A 48 -6.48 -10.76 21.40
N THR A 49 -6.21 -11.92 20.80
CA THR A 49 -7.15 -12.64 19.91
C THR A 49 -8.36 -13.24 20.63
N ASP A 50 -8.30 -13.35 21.96
CA ASP A 50 -9.37 -13.91 22.79
C ASP A 50 -10.25 -12.80 23.42
N LEU A 51 -9.92 -11.52 23.20
CA LEU A 51 -10.67 -10.35 23.67
C LEU A 51 -11.88 -10.03 22.78
N SER A 52 -12.85 -9.28 23.32
CA SER A 52 -13.92 -8.68 22.50
C SER A 52 -13.38 -7.58 21.58
N GLU A 53 -14.12 -7.22 20.52
CA GLU A 53 -13.74 -6.15 19.60
C GLU A 53 -13.46 -4.82 20.34
N ASP A 54 -14.35 -4.41 21.25
CA ASP A 54 -14.15 -3.20 22.05
C ASP A 54 -12.85 -3.23 22.89
N GLN A 55 -12.48 -4.39 23.42
CA GLN A 55 -11.25 -4.56 24.20
C GLN A 55 -10.00 -4.57 23.30
N GLN A 56 -10.11 -5.14 22.10
CA GLN A 56 -9.06 -5.07 21.08
C GLN A 56 -8.82 -3.62 20.66
N ASP A 57 -9.89 -2.85 20.44
CA ASP A 57 -9.82 -1.43 20.10
C ASP A 57 -9.18 -0.61 21.23
N GLU A 58 -9.48 -0.92 22.50
CA GLU A 58 -8.82 -0.27 23.64
C GLU A 58 -7.30 -0.52 23.64
N ILE A 59 -6.87 -1.76 23.37
CA ILE A 59 -5.44 -2.10 23.27
C ILE A 59 -4.77 -1.36 22.11
N VAL A 60 -5.40 -1.34 20.93
CA VAL A 60 -4.87 -0.65 19.76
C VAL A 60 -4.81 0.86 20.00
N GLY A 61 -5.84 1.44 20.61
CA GLY A 61 -5.88 2.85 21.00
C GLY A 61 -4.76 3.20 21.98
N ALA A 62 -4.55 2.39 23.02
CA ALA A 62 -3.45 2.58 23.97
C ALA A 62 -2.08 2.55 23.30
N ILE A 63 -1.85 1.66 22.34
CA ILE A 63 -0.60 1.61 21.56
C ILE A 63 -0.44 2.86 20.68
N ALA A 64 -1.53 3.34 20.06
CA ALA A 64 -1.53 4.53 19.23
C ALA A 64 -1.22 5.81 20.03
N ASP A 65 -1.70 5.86 21.27
CA ASP A 65 -1.51 6.98 22.20
C ASP A 65 -0.21 6.89 23.02
N ASP A 66 0.64 5.89 22.76
CA ASP A 66 1.90 5.62 23.48
C ASP A 66 1.68 5.28 24.97
N ASP A 67 0.49 4.81 25.34
CA ASP A 67 0.08 4.33 26.69
C ASP A 67 0.19 2.80 26.80
N ALA A 68 1.34 2.26 26.37
CA ALA A 68 1.56 0.82 26.28
C ALA A 68 2.87 0.43 26.99
N PRO A 69 2.87 0.32 28.33
CA PRO A 69 4.09 0.12 29.13
C PRO A 69 4.77 -1.24 28.93
N THR A 70 4.11 -2.18 28.23
CA THR A 70 4.69 -3.47 27.84
C THR A 70 5.60 -3.40 26.62
N PHE A 71 5.72 -2.23 25.99
CA PHE A 71 6.66 -1.96 24.91
C PHE A 71 7.94 -1.32 25.47
N ASP A 72 9.09 -1.77 24.94
CA ASP A 72 10.40 -1.22 25.23
C ASP A 72 11.11 -0.93 23.90
N ASP A 73 11.80 -1.92 23.33
CA ASP A 73 12.30 -1.90 21.95
C ASP A 73 11.71 -3.09 21.17
N PRO A 74 10.96 -2.89 20.06
CA PRO A 74 10.55 -1.59 19.52
C PRO A 74 9.59 -0.87 20.46
N SER A 75 9.65 0.47 20.45
CA SER A 75 8.67 1.29 21.18
C SER A 75 7.27 1.12 20.59
N ALA A 76 6.24 1.39 21.41
CA ALA A 76 4.84 1.35 20.99
C ALA A 76 4.62 2.23 19.75
N LYS A 77 5.15 3.46 19.78
CA LYS A 77 5.12 4.37 18.64
C LYS A 77 5.78 3.83 17.36
N LEU A 78 6.94 3.17 17.47
CA LEU A 78 7.60 2.58 16.29
C LEU A 78 6.77 1.44 15.71
N PHE A 79 6.29 0.54 16.57
CA PHE A 79 5.42 -0.56 16.17
C PHE A 79 4.14 -0.04 15.51
N TRP A 80 3.45 0.92 16.15
CA TRP A 80 2.24 1.56 15.62
C TRP A 80 2.46 2.19 14.24
N LYS A 81 3.53 2.98 14.09
CA LYS A 81 3.88 3.60 12.80
C LYS A 81 4.04 2.54 11.71
N THR A 82 4.77 1.46 12.00
CA THR A 82 5.00 0.36 11.06
C THR A 82 3.70 -0.32 10.66
N ILE A 83 2.93 -0.84 11.62
CA ILE A 83 1.72 -1.61 11.29
C ILE A 83 0.66 -0.76 10.58
N ARG A 84 0.50 0.51 10.98
CA ARG A 84 -0.44 1.43 10.36
C ARG A 84 -0.03 1.71 8.92
N GLN A 85 1.26 1.97 8.68
CA GLN A 85 1.79 2.25 7.35
C GLN A 85 1.66 1.04 6.42
N ASP A 86 2.00 -0.14 6.91
CA ASP A 86 1.85 -1.39 6.15
C ASP A 86 0.38 -1.73 5.87
N THR A 87 -0.54 -1.41 6.78
CA THR A 87 -1.99 -1.56 6.55
C THR A 87 -2.46 -0.65 5.41
N VAL A 88 -2.00 0.62 5.39
CA VAL A 88 -2.30 1.55 4.29
C VAL A 88 -1.70 1.05 2.99
N TYR A 89 -0.46 0.53 3.00
CA TYR A 89 0.14 -0.09 1.82
C TYR A 89 -0.66 -1.29 1.34
N GLY A 90 -1.03 -2.20 2.24
CA GLY A 90 -1.87 -3.35 1.91
C GLY A 90 -3.23 -2.95 1.33
N MET A 91 -3.81 -1.83 1.77
CA MET A 91 -5.09 -1.32 1.27
C MET A 91 -4.99 -0.77 -0.16
N PHE A 92 -3.88 -0.12 -0.52
CA PHE A 92 -3.76 0.62 -1.79
C PHE A 92 -2.72 0.06 -2.77
N ALA A 93 -1.99 -0.99 -2.42
CA ALA A 93 -1.09 -1.69 -3.33
C ALA A 93 -1.86 -2.53 -4.36
N ASP A 94 -1.14 -3.04 -5.37
CA ASP A 94 -1.70 -3.98 -6.32
C ASP A 94 -2.15 -5.28 -5.61
N PRO A 95 -3.35 -5.80 -5.90
CA PRO A 95 -3.83 -7.06 -5.32
C PRO A 95 -2.89 -8.26 -5.54
N ALA A 96 -2.01 -8.20 -6.54
CA ALA A 96 -0.98 -9.21 -6.79
C ALA A 96 -0.01 -9.42 -5.61
N TYR A 97 0.06 -8.47 -4.67
CA TYR A 97 0.86 -8.57 -3.45
C TYR A 97 0.09 -9.18 -2.26
N GLY A 98 -1.15 -9.62 -2.46
CA GLY A 98 -1.98 -10.30 -1.46
C GLY A 98 -2.87 -9.38 -0.61
N GLY A 99 -2.69 -8.07 -0.69
CA GLY A 99 -3.59 -7.06 -0.11
C GLY A 99 -4.70 -6.63 -1.09
N ASN A 100 -5.37 -5.51 -0.78
CA ASN A 100 -6.33 -4.81 -1.64
C ASN A 100 -7.26 -5.75 -2.43
N VAL A 101 -7.80 -6.77 -1.74
CA VAL A 101 -8.63 -7.81 -2.35
C VAL A 101 -9.81 -7.15 -3.07
N ASP A 102 -10.12 -7.64 -4.28
CA ASP A 102 -11.14 -7.06 -5.15
C ASP A 102 -10.94 -5.57 -5.50
N MET A 103 -9.70 -5.06 -5.34
CA MET A 103 -9.33 -3.68 -5.63
C MET A 103 -10.17 -2.66 -4.85
N VAL A 104 -10.63 -3.02 -3.64
CA VAL A 104 -11.53 -2.16 -2.84
C VAL A 104 -10.92 -0.80 -2.52
N GLY A 105 -9.62 -0.73 -2.22
CA GLY A 105 -8.92 0.54 -1.97
C GLY A 105 -8.82 1.38 -3.23
N TRP A 106 -8.61 0.76 -4.39
CA TRP A 106 -8.59 1.47 -5.66
C TRP A 106 -9.96 2.00 -6.06
N LYS A 107 -11.02 1.19 -5.89
CA LYS A 107 -12.41 1.62 -6.08
C LYS A 107 -12.76 2.81 -5.18
N LEU A 108 -12.31 2.79 -3.93
CA LEU A 108 -12.53 3.86 -2.97
C LEU A 108 -11.96 5.21 -3.44
N ILE A 109 -10.77 5.22 -4.02
CA ILE A 109 -10.10 6.46 -4.47
C ILE A 109 -10.27 6.74 -5.97
N GLY A 110 -11.04 5.92 -6.68
CA GLY A 110 -11.21 6.04 -8.14
C GLY A 110 -9.95 5.74 -8.94
N TYR A 111 -9.03 4.94 -8.42
CA TYR A 111 -7.81 4.56 -9.16
C TYR A 111 -8.12 3.39 -10.11
N PRO A 112 -7.88 3.53 -11.44
CA PRO A 112 -8.18 2.48 -12.42
C PRO A 112 -7.15 1.34 -12.44
N GLY A 113 -6.19 1.33 -11.51
CA GLY A 113 -5.17 0.29 -11.46
C GLY A 113 -4.13 0.40 -12.57
N ALA A 114 -3.56 -0.75 -12.94
CA ALA A 114 -2.52 -0.83 -13.94
C ALA A 114 -3.08 -0.60 -15.35
N GLN A 115 -2.53 0.34 -16.11
CA GLN A 115 -2.98 0.67 -17.47
C GLN A 115 -1.75 0.72 -18.39
N ARG A 116 -1.87 0.17 -19.61
CA ARG A 116 -0.78 0.22 -20.61
C ARG A 116 -0.63 1.60 -21.25
N GLY A 117 -1.69 2.38 -21.26
CA GLY A 117 -1.74 3.72 -21.82
C GLY A 117 -3.10 4.38 -21.60
N TYR A 118 -3.12 5.69 -21.76
CA TYR A 118 -4.30 6.54 -21.67
C TYR A 118 -4.47 7.30 -23.00
N THR A 119 -5.71 7.47 -23.45
CA THR A 119 -6.03 8.35 -24.57
C THR A 119 -6.09 9.80 -24.12
N PRO A 120 -6.03 10.78 -25.04
CA PRO A 120 -6.25 12.18 -24.69
C PRO A 120 -7.58 12.45 -23.98
N ILE A 121 -8.63 11.66 -24.29
CA ILE A 121 -9.94 11.78 -23.64
C ILE A 121 -9.84 11.31 -22.18
N ASP A 122 -9.18 10.17 -21.91
CA ASP A 122 -9.00 9.67 -20.54
C ASP A 122 -8.23 10.66 -19.65
N MET A 123 -7.28 11.41 -20.24
CA MET A 123 -6.50 12.42 -19.51
C MET A 123 -7.27 13.71 -19.26
N GLN A 124 -8.34 13.97 -20.03
CA GLN A 124 -9.17 15.17 -19.91
C GLN A 124 -10.45 14.91 -19.09
N SER A 125 -10.90 13.65 -19.02
CA SER A 125 -12.02 13.25 -18.17
C SER A 125 -11.62 13.29 -16.69
N GLY A 126 -12.42 13.97 -15.86
CA GLY A 126 -12.24 13.98 -14.39
C GLY A 126 -12.76 12.73 -13.68
N ASP A 127 -13.48 11.86 -14.39
CA ASP A 127 -13.97 10.58 -13.89
C ASP A 127 -12.96 9.47 -14.18
N ALA A 128 -12.93 8.43 -13.34
CA ALA A 128 -12.16 7.21 -13.61
C ALA A 128 -12.76 6.50 -14.84
N PRO A 129 -12.14 6.59 -16.02
CA PRO A 129 -12.82 6.23 -17.26
C PRO A 129 -12.87 4.70 -17.45
N ARG A 130 -12.25 3.92 -16.55
CA ARG A 130 -11.99 2.50 -16.74
C ARG A 130 -12.17 1.69 -15.46
N PRO A 131 -12.62 0.42 -15.60
CA PRO A 131 -12.66 -0.50 -14.49
C PRO A 131 -11.25 -0.72 -13.91
N PRO A 132 -11.11 -0.85 -12.58
CA PRO A 132 -9.84 -1.21 -11.96
C PRO A 132 -9.33 -2.56 -12.46
N GLN A 133 -8.04 -2.63 -12.79
CA GLN A 133 -7.35 -3.87 -13.15
C GLN A 133 -5.97 -3.99 -12.47
N SER A 134 -5.66 -5.18 -11.97
CA SER A 134 -4.36 -5.55 -11.38
C SER A 134 -3.31 -5.78 -12.47
N LEU A 135 -2.04 -5.61 -12.12
CA LEU A 135 -0.90 -6.06 -12.92
C LEU A 135 -1.02 -7.53 -13.35
N ALA A 136 -1.56 -8.41 -12.51
CA ALA A 136 -1.75 -9.82 -12.82
C ALA A 136 -2.80 -10.05 -13.93
N GLN A 137 -3.69 -9.08 -14.17
CA GLN A 137 -4.72 -9.13 -15.21
C GLN A 137 -4.26 -8.49 -16.53
N LEU A 138 -3.11 -7.81 -16.55
CA LEU A 138 -2.57 -7.25 -17.78
C LEU A 138 -2.09 -8.35 -18.72
N HIS A 139 -2.85 -8.59 -19.80
CA HIS A 139 -2.46 -9.47 -20.90
C HIS A 139 -1.10 -9.08 -21.50
N ALA A 140 -0.32 -10.06 -21.97
CA ALA A 140 0.95 -9.82 -22.64
C ALA A 140 0.84 -8.76 -23.75
N PHE A 141 1.82 -7.88 -23.83
CA PHE A 141 1.86 -6.84 -24.86
C PHE A 141 2.24 -7.46 -26.21
N ASN A 142 1.26 -7.64 -27.09
CA ASN A 142 1.47 -8.00 -28.48
C ASN A 142 1.09 -6.79 -29.34
N ALA A 143 2.08 -6.08 -29.87
CA ALA A 143 1.83 -4.92 -30.72
C ALA A 143 0.94 -5.32 -31.92
N GLY A 144 -0.14 -4.57 -32.15
CA GLY A 144 -1.05 -4.79 -33.28
C GLY A 144 -2.08 -5.92 -33.11
N VAL A 145 -2.18 -6.55 -31.93
CA VAL A 145 -3.20 -7.59 -31.66
C VAL A 145 -4.16 -7.11 -30.58
N ASP A 146 -5.44 -6.97 -30.94
CA ASP A 146 -6.52 -6.69 -29.98
C ASP A 146 -6.71 -7.89 -29.06
N VAL A 147 -6.30 -7.74 -27.80
CA VAL A 147 -6.42 -8.80 -26.78
C VAL A 147 -7.52 -8.53 -25.75
N ASN A 148 -7.95 -7.27 -25.57
CA ASN A 148 -9.08 -6.86 -24.71
C ASN A 148 -9.52 -5.42 -25.06
N CYS A 149 -10.82 -5.12 -24.93
CA CYS A 149 -11.41 -3.78 -25.13
C CYS A 149 -10.93 -2.72 -24.13
N ASP A 150 -10.39 -3.12 -22.98
CA ASP A 150 -9.93 -2.18 -21.94
C ASP A 150 -8.48 -1.69 -22.14
N ILE A 151 -7.78 -2.24 -23.13
CA ILE A 151 -6.35 -1.96 -23.37
C ILE A 151 -6.22 -0.98 -24.54
N VAL A 152 -5.59 0.17 -24.27
CA VAL A 152 -5.11 1.05 -25.35
C VAL A 152 -3.82 0.50 -25.90
N LEU A 153 -3.84 0.15 -27.19
CA LEU A 153 -2.65 -0.23 -27.94
C LEU A 153 -2.09 1.00 -28.65
N PRO A 154 -0.82 1.36 -28.42
CA PRO A 154 -0.14 2.28 -29.32
C PRO A 154 0.02 1.56 -30.66
N VAL A 155 -0.70 2.02 -31.68
CA VAL A 155 -0.53 1.51 -33.04
C VAL A 155 0.50 2.38 -33.74
N SER A 156 1.37 1.75 -34.52
CA SER A 156 2.35 2.49 -35.32
C SER A 156 1.66 3.11 -36.54
N ASP A 157 1.93 4.39 -36.82
CA ASP A 157 1.48 5.07 -38.05
C ASP A 157 2.05 4.46 -39.34
N SER A 158 2.93 3.46 -39.22
CA SER A 158 3.47 2.70 -40.35
C SER A 158 2.54 1.61 -40.87
N ASP A 159 1.43 1.32 -40.18
CA ASP A 159 0.44 0.34 -40.61
C ASP A 159 -0.63 0.98 -41.53
N PRO A 160 -0.66 0.66 -42.84
CA PRO A 160 -1.51 1.33 -43.81
C PRO A 160 -3.02 1.14 -43.57
N GLU A 161 -3.44 0.11 -42.84
CA GLU A 161 -4.86 -0.11 -42.47
C GLU A 161 -5.35 0.90 -41.41
N ASN A 162 -4.43 1.51 -40.66
CA ASN A 162 -4.74 2.35 -39.51
C ASN A 162 -5.02 3.82 -39.86
N GLN A 163 -4.89 4.19 -41.15
CA GLN A 163 -5.23 5.53 -41.67
C GLN A 163 -6.74 5.70 -41.93
N GLN A 164 -7.55 4.67 -41.70
CA GLN A 164 -9.01 4.73 -41.80
C GLN A 164 -9.63 4.72 -40.40
N ILE A 165 -9.71 5.91 -39.79
CA ILE A 165 -10.52 6.13 -38.59
C ILE A 165 -11.98 5.74 -38.92
N PRO A 166 -12.59 4.74 -38.26
CA PRO A 166 -14.01 4.49 -38.44
C PRO A 166 -14.78 5.67 -37.84
N ALA A 167 -15.52 6.37 -38.71
CA ALA A 167 -16.43 7.42 -38.30
C ALA A 167 -17.46 6.86 -37.30
N SER A 168 -17.45 7.41 -36.09
CA SER A 168 -18.48 7.31 -35.05
C SER A 168 -18.87 5.90 -34.55
N ARG A 169 -18.57 5.64 -33.27
CA ARG A 169 -19.50 4.89 -32.40
C ARG A 169 -20.07 5.87 -31.40
N LYS A 170 -21.35 6.18 -31.58
CA LYS A 170 -22.21 6.77 -30.54
C LYS A 170 -22.54 5.70 -29.50
#